data_AF-A0AAV2STP6-F1
#
_entry.id   AF-A0AAV2STP6-F1
#
_cell.length_a   1.000
_cell.length_b   1.000
_cell.length_c   1.000
_cell.angle_alpha   90.00
_cell.angle_beta   90.00
_cell.angle_gamma   90.00
#
_symmetry.space_group_name_H-M   'P 1'
#
loop_
_entity.id
_entity.type
_entity.pdbx_description
1 polymer ?
#
loop_
_entity_poly.entity_id
_entity_poly.type
_entity_poly.pdbx_seq_one_letter_code
_entity_poly.pdbx_strand_id
1 'polypeptide(L)'
;GDSFGTVIAFPMAAAIVGALGWELVFYIQASMSLLWCALWFLIISDGPNTFRFITDAEKTYISSSIGESKSEESPPIPWRSIMTSMPFWALVVAALGDNWGWFTMLTELP
;
A
#
# COMPACT_ATOMS: atom_id res chain seq x y z
N GLY A 1 9.41 -3.22 2.99
CA GLY A 1 9.14 -2.70 1.64
C GLY A 1 9.26 -1.19 1.64
N ASP A 2 8.42 -0.54 2.43
CA ASP A 2 8.32 0.92 2.55
C ASP A 2 9.68 1.63 2.74
N SER A 3 10.49 1.15 3.70
CA SER A 3 11.78 1.75 4.03
C SER A 3 12.82 1.70 2.89
N PHE A 4 12.69 0.76 1.93
CA PHE A 4 13.66 0.61 0.85
C PHE A 4 13.56 1.75 -0.17
N GLY A 5 12.34 2.21 -0.46
CA GLY A 5 12.13 3.38 -1.31
C GLY A 5 12.74 4.63 -0.70
N THR A 6 12.52 4.84 0.60
CA THR A 6 13.04 5.98 1.36
C THR A 6 14.58 6.02 1.40
N VAL A 7 15.23 4.88 1.62
CA VAL A 7 16.71 4.77 1.65
C VAL A 7 17.35 5.14 0.30
N ILE A 8 16.67 4.88 -0.82
CA ILE A 8 17.17 5.20 -2.16
C ILE A 8 16.76 6.62 -2.57
N ALA A 9 15.55 7.05 -2.22
CA ALA A 9 14.99 8.33 -2.61
C ALA A 9 15.76 9.51 -2.00
N PHE A 10 16.16 9.43 -0.72
CA PHE A 10 16.85 10.54 -0.06
C PHE A 10 18.23 10.88 -0.67
N PRO A 11 19.16 9.92 -0.86
CA PRO A 11 20.44 10.20 -1.54
C PRO A 11 20.25 10.66 -2.99
N MET A 12 19.27 10.08 -3.70
CA MET A 12 18.98 10.44 -5.08
C MET A 12 18.47 11.88 -5.17
N ALA A 13 17.57 12.28 -4.27
CA ALA A 13 17.11 13.66 -4.15
C ALA A 13 18.27 14.61 -3.83
N ALA A 14 19.12 14.28 -2.85
CA ALA A 14 20.28 15.09 -2.47
C ALA A 14 21.27 15.30 -3.65
N ALA A 15 21.55 14.23 -4.41
CA ALA A 15 22.43 14.31 -5.58
C ALA A 15 21.84 15.20 -6.69
N ILE A 16 20.53 15.13 -6.92
CA ILE A 16 19.84 15.95 -7.92
C ILE A 16 19.79 17.42 -7.49
N VAL A 17 19.49 17.74 -6.22
CA VAL A 17 19.56 19.13 -5.71
C VAL A 17 20.95 19.72 -5.95
N GLY A 18 22.00 18.96 -5.63
CA GLY A 18 23.39 19.41 -5.73
C GLY A 18 23.86 19.68 -7.17
N ALA A 19 23.33 18.96 -8.15
CA ALA A 19 23.75 19.09 -9.55
C ALA A 19 22.83 19.98 -10.41
N LEU A 20 21.52 19.92 -10.16
CA LEU A 20 20.48 20.44 -11.06
C LEU A 20 19.56 21.47 -10.38
N GLY A 21 19.73 21.70 -9.08
CA GLY A 21 18.89 22.61 -8.31
C GLY A 21 17.64 21.94 -7.75
N TRP A 22 17.04 22.61 -6.76
CA TRP A 22 15.95 22.04 -5.95
C TRP A 22 14.65 21.82 -6.72
N GLU A 23 14.37 22.66 -7.73
CA GLU A 23 13.15 22.61 -8.53
C GLU A 23 13.08 21.31 -9.36
N LEU A 24 14.21 20.88 -9.93
CA LEU A 24 14.27 19.73 -10.81
C LEU A 24 14.09 18.38 -10.09
N VAL A 25 14.34 18.31 -8.79
CA VAL A 25 14.06 17.11 -7.98
C VAL A 25 12.57 16.76 -8.06
N PHE A 26 11.70 17.77 -7.90
CA PHE A 26 10.26 17.56 -7.92
C PHE A 26 9.78 17.06 -9.28
N TYR A 27 10.27 17.64 -10.37
CA TYR A 27 9.90 17.22 -11.72
C TYR A 27 10.40 15.80 -12.04
N ILE A 28 11.62 15.44 -11.66
CA ILE A 28 12.19 14.11 -11.93
C ILE A 28 11.46 13.05 -11.12
N GLN A 29 11.29 13.24 -9.80
CA GLN A 29 10.53 12.31 -8.95
C GLN A 29 9.08 12.15 -9.43
N ALA A 30 8.39 13.25 -9.72
CA ALA A 30 7.01 13.20 -10.22
C ALA A 30 6.90 12.44 -11.54
N SER A 31 7.84 12.66 -12.48
CA SER A 31 7.85 11.93 -13.75
C SER A 31 8.07 10.43 -13.57
N MET A 32 8.95 10.03 -12.64
CA MET A 32 9.23 8.62 -12.34
C MET A 32 8.02 7.94 -11.71
N SER A 33 7.33 8.61 -10.78
CA SER A 33 6.07 8.12 -10.21
C SER A 33 4.97 8.01 -11.27
N LEU A 34 4.84 8.98 -12.16
CA LEU A 34 3.83 8.96 -13.22
C LEU A 34 4.08 7.80 -14.22
N LEU A 35 5.34 7.59 -14.61
CA LEU A 35 5.73 6.46 -15.44
C LEU A 35 5.40 5.12 -14.76
N TRP A 36 5.70 5.00 -13.45
CA TRP A 36 5.36 3.81 -12.69
C TRP A 36 3.85 3.59 -12.60
N CYS A 37 3.06 4.63 -12.35
CA CYS A 37 1.59 4.55 -12.37
C CYS A 37 1.08 4.12 -13.73
N ALA A 38 1.59 4.68 -14.83
CA ALA A 38 1.20 4.27 -16.18
C ALA A 38 1.51 2.79 -16.44
N LEU A 39 2.69 2.31 -16.05
CA LEU A 39 3.03 0.88 -16.13
C LEU A 39 2.09 0.03 -15.27
N TRP A 40 1.77 0.48 -14.06
CA TRP A 40 0.83 -0.20 -13.18
C TRP A 40 -0.55 -0.34 -13.85
N PHE A 41 -1.09 0.73 -14.43
CA PHE A 41 -2.37 0.69 -15.16
C PHE A 41 -2.34 -0.21 -16.39
N LEU A 42 -1.18 -0.38 -17.05
CA LEU A 42 -1.05 -1.28 -18.20
C LEU A 42 -0.91 -2.75 -17.79
N ILE A 43 -0.29 -3.03 -16.64
CA ILE A 43 0.06 -4.38 -16.18
C ILE A 43 -1.04 -4.97 -15.28
N ILE A 44 -1.70 -4.15 -14.48
CA ILE A 44 -2.60 -4.59 -13.42
C ILE A 44 -4.04 -4.24 -13.80
N SER A 45 -4.92 -5.23 -13.69
CA SER A 45 -6.36 -5.09 -13.96
C SER A 45 -7.14 -5.57 -12.74
N ASP A 46 -8.14 -4.80 -12.33
CA ASP A 46 -8.91 -5.01 -11.09
C ASP A 46 -9.85 -6.24 -11.11
N GLY A 47 -10.00 -6.91 -12.26
CA GLY A 47 -10.95 -8.01 -12.42
C GLY A 47 -10.27 -9.37 -12.68
N PRO A 48 -10.65 -10.45 -11.96
CA PRO A 48 -10.24 -11.82 -12.29
C PRO A 48 -10.78 -12.30 -13.66
N ASN A 49 -11.72 -11.55 -14.26
CA ASN A 49 -12.25 -11.81 -15.61
C ASN A 49 -11.55 -11.03 -16.73
N THR A 50 -10.66 -10.08 -16.41
CA THR A 50 -9.95 -9.23 -17.40
C THR A 50 -8.46 -9.53 -17.51
N PHE A 51 -7.93 -10.44 -16.69
CA PHE A 51 -6.54 -10.87 -16.79
C PHE A 51 -6.34 -11.84 -17.96
N ARG A 52 -5.63 -11.39 -19.00
CA ARG A 52 -5.40 -12.14 -20.26
C ARG A 52 -4.52 -13.40 -20.11
N PHE A 53 -3.93 -13.61 -18.92
CA PHE A 53 -3.03 -14.73 -18.62
C PHE A 53 -3.52 -15.64 -17.47
N ILE A 54 -4.76 -15.49 -17.00
CA ILE A 54 -5.26 -16.38 -15.95
C ILE A 54 -5.53 -17.77 -16.55
N THR A 55 -4.92 -18.80 -15.96
CA THR A 55 -5.14 -20.18 -16.39
C THR A 55 -6.45 -20.68 -15.78
N ASP A 56 -7.22 -21.50 -16.49
CA ASP A 56 -8.51 -22.04 -15.99
C ASP A 56 -8.38 -22.72 -14.60
N ALA A 57 -7.20 -23.25 -14.29
CA ALA A 57 -6.85 -23.82 -12.99
C ALA A 57 -6.84 -22.75 -11.85
N GLU A 58 -6.29 -21.56 -12.09
CA GLU A 58 -6.28 -20.47 -11.10
C GLU A 58 -7.68 -19.89 -10.91
N LYS A 59 -8.45 -19.75 -11.99
CA LYS A 59 -9.85 -19.30 -11.91
C LYS A 59 -10.69 -20.26 -11.07
N THR A 60 -10.52 -21.57 -11.29
CA THR A 60 -11.20 -22.61 -10.49
C THR A 60 -10.73 -22.58 -9.04
N TYR A 61 -9.42 -22.44 -8.79
CA TYR A 61 -8.87 -22.34 -7.45
C TYR A 61 -9.41 -21.13 -6.67
N ILE A 62 -9.40 -19.94 -7.27
CA ILE A 62 -9.94 -18.70 -6.69
C ILE A 62 -11.44 -18.85 -6.41
N SER A 63 -12.23 -19.33 -7.37
CA SER A 63 -13.68 -19.54 -7.17
C SER A 63 -14.01 -20.57 -6.09
N SER A 64 -13.19 -21.62 -5.95
CA SER A 64 -13.35 -22.63 -4.90
C SER A 64 -12.85 -22.18 -3.52
N SER A 65 -11.83 -21.30 -3.47
CA SER A 65 -11.15 -20.92 -2.22
C SER A 65 -11.71 -19.64 -1.60
N ILE A 66 -12.21 -18.70 -2.42
CA ILE A 66 -12.85 -17.47 -1.93
C ILE A 66 -14.32 -17.71 -1.57
N GLY A 67 -14.87 -18.86 -1.95
CA GLY A 67 -16.30 -19.12 -1.91
C GLY A 67 -16.98 -18.28 -2.98
N GLU A 68 -17.95 -18.88 -3.66
CA GLU A 68 -18.84 -18.20 -4.60
C GLU A 68 -19.22 -16.84 -4.01
N SER A 69 -18.81 -15.76 -4.67
CA SER A 69 -19.06 -14.41 -4.21
C SER A 69 -20.57 -14.28 -4.05
N LYS A 70 -21.05 -14.41 -2.81
CA LYS A 70 -22.44 -14.18 -2.48
C LYS A 70 -22.70 -12.70 -2.68
N SER A 71 -23.02 -12.37 -3.92
CA SER A 71 -24.03 -11.40 -4.30
C SER A 71 -25.32 -11.84 -3.62
N GLU A 72 -25.48 -11.48 -2.36
CA GLU A 72 -26.77 -11.27 -1.70
C GLU A 72 -26.43 -10.60 -0.36
N GLU A 73 -26.58 -9.28 -0.34
CA GLU A 73 -26.58 -8.40 0.83
C GLU A 73 -25.54 -8.73 1.91
N SER A 74 -24.32 -8.18 1.75
CA SER A 74 -23.35 -8.16 2.83
C SER A 74 -24.02 -7.57 4.08
N PRO A 75 -24.13 -8.31 5.20
CA PRO A 75 -24.76 -7.79 6.39
C PRO A 75 -24.01 -6.52 6.85
N PRO A 76 -24.72 -5.51 7.38
CA PRO A 76 -24.08 -4.27 7.81
C PRO A 76 -22.97 -4.59 8.80
N ILE A 77 -21.77 -4.08 8.51
CA ILE A 77 -20.57 -4.30 9.33
C ILE A 77 -20.93 -3.94 10.79
N PRO A 78 -20.77 -4.85 11.76
CA PRO A 78 -21.23 -4.63 13.12
C PRO A 78 -20.25 -3.74 13.90
N TRP A 79 -20.20 -2.45 13.55
CA TRP A 79 -19.31 -1.43 14.13
C TRP A 79 -19.31 -1.42 15.66
N ARG A 80 -20.49 -1.55 16.28
CA ARG A 80 -20.61 -1.59 17.74
C ARG A 80 -19.90 -2.81 18.33
N SER A 81 -20.03 -3.98 17.73
CA SER A 81 -19.39 -5.20 18.23
C SER A 81 -17.87 -5.13 18.09
N ILE A 82 -17.37 -4.51 17.00
CA ILE A 82 -15.94 -4.31 16.79
C ILE A 82 -15.38 -3.33 17.83
N MET A 83 -16.01 -2.16 17.99
CA MET A 83 -15.58 -1.14 18.95
C MET A 83 -15.73 -1.55 20.42
N THR A 84 -16.56 -2.54 20.74
CA THR A 84 -16.71 -3.04 22.12
C THR A 84 -15.81 -4.25 22.39
N SER A 85 -15.11 -4.77 21.37
CA SER A 85 -14.26 -5.95 21.53
C SER A 85 -12.92 -5.59 22.15
N MET A 86 -12.51 -6.33 23.19
CA MET A 86 -11.23 -6.15 23.86
C MET A 86 -10.01 -6.40 22.94
N PRO A 87 -10.02 -7.40 22.05
CA PRO A 87 -8.93 -7.60 21.09
C PRO A 87 -8.73 -6.41 20.14
N PHE A 88 -9.80 -5.71 19.75
CA PHE A 88 -9.69 -4.52 18.90
C PHE A 88 -8.96 -3.40 19.62
N TRP A 89 -9.31 -3.10 20.88
CA TRP A 89 -8.59 -2.08 21.65
C TRP A 89 -7.13 -2.46 21.94
N ALA A 90 -6.85 -3.75 22.17
CA ALA A 90 -5.47 -4.22 22.31
C ALA A 90 -4.65 -3.96 21.04
N LEU A 91 -5.22 -4.21 19.86
CA LEU A 91 -4.60 -3.89 18.57
C LEU A 91 -4.42 -2.38 18.37
N VAL A 92 -5.42 -1.58 18.73
CA VAL A 92 -5.35 -0.11 18.64
C VAL A 92 -4.21 0.42 19.51
N VAL A 93 -4.12 -0.01 20.77
CA VAL A 93 -3.04 0.43 21.67
C VAL A 93 -1.68 -0.06 21.18
N ALA A 94 -1.58 -1.31 20.70
CA ALA A 94 -0.33 -1.83 20.14
C ALA A 94 0.10 -1.04 18.89
N ALA A 95 -0.82 -0.74 17.98
CA ALA A 95 -0.54 0.04 16.77
C ALA A 95 -0.18 1.50 17.10
N LEU A 96 -0.85 2.11 18.08
CA LEU A 96 -0.50 3.44 18.56
C LEU A 96 0.88 3.47 19.20
N GLY A 97 1.23 2.45 20.00
CA GLY A 97 2.55 2.32 20.61
C GLY A 97 3.66 2.13 19.58
N ASP A 98 3.43 1.29 18.58
CA ASP A 98 4.34 1.09 17.45
C ASP A 98 4.55 2.39 16.67
N ASN A 99 3.46 3.07 16.29
CA ASN A 99 3.52 4.32 15.54
C ASN A 99 4.20 5.43 16.33
N TRP A 100 3.87 5.57 17.61
CA TRP A 100 4.52 6.53 18.52
C TRP A 100 6.01 6.25 18.66
N GLY A 101 6.38 4.98 18.88
CA GLY A 101 7.78 4.57 19.02
C GLY A 101 8.57 4.87 17.75
N TRP A 102 8.02 4.53 16.58
CA TRP A 102 8.62 4.84 15.29
C TRP A 102 8.81 6.34 15.08
N PHE A 103 7.78 7.15 15.33
CA PHE A 103 7.88 8.62 15.20
C PHE A 103 8.90 9.20 16.18
N THR A 104 8.92 8.74 17.43
CA THR A 104 9.90 9.20 18.42
C THR A 104 11.32 8.88 17.97
N MET A 105 11.59 7.68 17.45
CA MET A 105 12.90 7.34 16.89
C MET A 105 13.26 8.22 15.70
N LEU A 106 12.30 8.52 14.82
CA LEU A 106 12.50 9.42 13.67
C LEU A 106 12.84 10.86 14.08
N THR A 107 12.23 11.39 15.14
CA THR A 107 12.44 12.78 15.57
C THR A 107 13.64 12.98 16.47
N GLU A 108 14.04 11.95 17.23
CA GLU A 108 15.15 12.01 18.19
C GLU A 108 16.49 11.51 17.59
N LEU A 109 16.49 10.90 16.40
CA LEU A 109 17.73 10.72 15.64
C LEU A 109 18.10 12.04 14.93
N PRO A 110 19.32 12.58 15.13
CA PRO A 110 19.77 13.82 14.49
C PRO A 110 19.94 13.70 12.97
#